data_AF-A0A7Z6RBS4-F1
#
_entry.id   AF-A0A7Z6RBS4-F1
#
_cell.length_a   1.000
_cell.length_b   1.000
_cell.length_c   1.000
_cell.angle_alpha   90.00
_cell.angle_beta   90.00
_cell.angle_gamma   90.00
#
_symmetry.space_group_name_H-M   'P 1'
#
loop_
_entity.id
_entity.type
_entity.pdbx_description
1 polymer ?
#
loop_
_entity_poly.entity_id
_entity_poly.type
_entity_poly.pdbx_seq_one_letter_code
_entity_poly.pdbx_strand_id
1 'polypeptide(L)' 'AGETWGEKDLNKVKKLIDMGFRVSVTGGLSTDTLQLFEGVDVFTFIAGRGITEADDPAAAARAFKDEIKRIWG' A
#
# COMPACT_ATOMS: atom_id res chain seq x y z
N ALA A 1 -8.47 8.04 -12.07
CA ALA A 1 -8.15 7.28 -10.84
C ALA A 1 -7.48 5.99 -11.30
N GLY A 2 -6.21 5.78 -10.95
CA GLY A 2 -5.42 4.67 -11.50
C GLY A 2 -4.01 5.09 -11.90
N GLU A 3 -3.37 5.99 -11.16
CA GLU A 3 -1.93 6.15 -11.31
C GLU A 3 -1.27 4.97 -10.58
N THR A 4 -0.52 4.17 -11.33
CA THR A 4 0.33 3.10 -10.81
C THR A 4 1.54 3.73 -10.14
N TRP A 5 2.00 3.15 -9.02
CA TRP A 5 3.20 3.61 -8.33
C TRP A 5 4.44 3.41 -9.20
N GLY A 6 5.07 4.52 -9.58
CA GLY A 6 6.32 4.54 -10.33
C GLY A 6 7.53 4.79 -9.42
N GLU A 7 8.72 4.60 -9.99
CA GLU A 7 10.00 4.79 -9.28
C GLU A 7 10.12 6.19 -8.67
N LYS A 8 9.66 7.22 -9.38
CA LYS A 8 9.68 8.61 -8.90
C LYS A 8 8.93 8.80 -7.59
N ASP A 9 7.79 8.12 -7.41
CA ASP A 9 6.97 8.28 -6.21
C ASP A 9 7.49 7.42 -5.06
N LEU A 10 7.95 6.20 -5.35
CA LEU A 10 8.65 5.36 -4.38
C LEU A 10 9.91 6.04 -3.84
N ASN A 11 10.67 6.75 -4.69
CA ASN A 11 11.86 7.49 -4.26
C ASN A 11 11.52 8.65 -3.32
N LYS A 12 10.37 9.33 -3.49
CA LYS A 12 9.91 10.34 -2.54
C LYS A 12 9.51 9.72 -1.21
N VAL A 13 8.79 8.59 -1.23
CA VAL A 13 8.39 7.86 -0.02
C VAL A 13 9.62 7.44 0.77
N LYS A 14 10.60 6.80 0.12
CA LYS A 14 11.88 6.42 0.73
C LYS A 14 12.60 7.62 1.35
N LYS A 15 12.71 8.73 0.62
CA LYS A 15 13.36 9.94 1.14
C LYS A 15 12.67 10.49 2.39
N LEU A 16 11.33 10.47 2.45
CA LEU A 16 10.61 10.89 3.65
C LEU A 16 10.83 9.94 4.82
N ILE A 17 10.89 8.64 4.57
CA ILE A 17 11.25 7.62 5.58
C ILE A 17 12.67 7.87 6.09
N ASP A 18 13.64 8.11 5.20
CA ASP A 18 15.04 8.41 5.55
C ASP A 18 15.18 9.69 6.38
N MET A 19 14.27 10.65 6.21
CA MET A 19 14.17 11.85 7.02
C MET A 19 13.55 11.60 8.41
N GLY A 20 13.13 10.38 8.71
CA GLY A 20 12.55 9.96 9.99
C GLY A 20 11.03 10.08 10.07
N PHE A 21 10.32 10.30 8.95
CA PHE A 21 8.86 10.31 8.95
C PHE A 21 8.29 8.89 8.91
N ARG A 22 7.23 8.66 9.69
CA ARG A 22 6.35 7.51 9.50
C ARG A 22 5.39 7.81 8.36
N VAL A 23 5.67 7.27 7.18
CA VAL A 23 4.95 7.63 5.95
C VAL A 23 3.76 6.70 5.72
N SER A 24 2.58 7.29 5.53
CA SER A 24 1.39 6.56 5.07
C SER A 24 1.16 6.83 3.59
N VAL A 25 0.74 5.82 2.84
CA VAL A 25 0.49 5.93 1.39
C VAL A 25 -0.96 5.59 1.04
N THR A 26 -1.48 6.24 0.01
CA THR A 26 -2.85 6.06 -0.47
C THR A 26 -2.95 6.33 -1.97
N GLY A 27 -4.04 5.87 -2.60
CA GLY A 27 -4.26 5.96 -4.04
C GLY A 27 -3.65 4.79 -4.80
N GLY A 28 -4.46 4.16 -5.67
CA GLY A 28 -4.00 3.06 -6.53
C GLY A 28 -3.52 1.81 -5.75
N LEU A 29 -4.12 1.51 -4.59
CA LEU A 29 -3.75 0.36 -3.77
C LEU A 29 -4.72 -0.82 -3.98
N SER A 30 -4.14 -1.98 -4.27
CA SER A 30 -4.73 -3.32 -4.30
C SER A 30 -3.71 -4.35 -3.81
N THR A 31 -4.11 -5.60 -3.63
CA THR A 31 -3.20 -6.72 -3.31
C THR A 31 -2.01 -6.79 -4.27
N ASP A 32 -2.26 -6.63 -5.58
CA ASP A 32 -1.22 -6.76 -6.60
C ASP A 32 -0.19 -5.62 -6.54
N THR A 33 -0.62 -4.42 -6.18
CA THR A 33 0.26 -3.24 -6.11
C THR A 33 1.11 -3.19 -4.84
N LEU A 34 0.76 -3.95 -3.79
CA LEU A 34 1.52 -3.95 -2.53
C LEU A 34 2.97 -4.37 -2.73
N GLN A 35 3.23 -5.28 -3.67
CA GLN A 35 4.58 -5.75 -3.99
C GLN A 35 5.51 -4.63 -4.47
N LEU A 36 4.98 -3.54 -5.04
CA LEU A 36 5.78 -2.39 -5.46
C LEU A 36 6.49 -1.68 -4.29
N PHE A 37 6.01 -1.90 -3.07
CA PHE A 37 6.58 -1.31 -1.85
C PHE A 37 7.51 -2.26 -1.10
N GLU A 38 7.78 -3.47 -1.62
CA GLU A 38 8.69 -4.42 -0.98
C GLU A 38 10.07 -3.77 -0.72
N GLY A 39 10.57 -3.90 0.51
CA GLY A 39 11.80 -3.23 0.96
C GLY A 39 11.66 -1.72 1.28
N VAL A 40 10.44 -1.16 1.26
CA VAL A 40 10.13 0.21 1.72
C VAL A 40 9.38 0.14 3.04
N ASP A 41 9.84 0.89 4.05
CA ASP A 41 9.25 0.92 5.40
C ASP A 41 7.99 1.82 5.46
N VAL A 42 6.95 1.42 4.72
CA VAL A 42 5.65 2.09 4.73
C VAL A 42 4.96 1.85 6.08
N PHE A 43 4.59 2.92 6.77
CA PHE A 43 3.96 2.83 8.08
C PHE A 43 2.48 2.41 8.01
N THR A 44 1.72 2.90 7.01
CA THR A 44 0.30 2.56 6.85
C THR A 44 -0.13 2.65 5.39
N PHE A 45 -0.90 1.65 4.94
CA PHE A 45 -1.61 1.66 3.66
C PHE A 45 -3.06 2.09 3.88
N ILE A 46 -3.52 3.12 3.18
CA ILE A 46 -4.88 3.64 3.29
C ILE A 46 -5.66 3.27 2.04
N ALA A 47 -6.50 2.24 2.15
CA ALA A 47 -7.42 1.81 1.11
C ALA A 47 -8.81 2.43 1.29
N GLY A 48 -9.59 2.50 0.19
CA GLY A 48 -10.93 3.08 0.17
C GLY A 48 -11.92 2.17 -0.56
N ARG A 49 -12.60 2.73 -1.58
CA ARG A 49 -13.65 2.05 -2.35
C ARG A 49 -13.25 0.66 -2.90
N GLY A 50 -11.97 0.47 -3.25
CA GLY A 50 -11.46 -0.84 -3.70
C GLY A 50 -11.62 -1.99 -2.69
N ILE A 51 -11.82 -1.68 -1.40
CA ILE A 51 -12.20 -2.66 -0.37
C ILE A 51 -13.69 -2.51 -0.02
N THR A 52 -14.15 -1.30 0.26
CA THR A 52 -15.50 -1.10 0.84
C THR A 52 -16.65 -1.33 -0.14
N GLU A 53 -16.40 -1.25 -1.45
CA GLU A 53 -17.39 -1.51 -2.50
C GLU A 53 -17.18 -2.88 -3.19
N ALA A 54 -16.29 -3.72 -2.66
CA ALA A 54 -16.13 -5.09 -3.15
C ALA A 54 -17.35 -5.96 -2.80
N ASP A 55 -17.54 -7.06 -3.53
CA ASP A 55 -18.65 -8.01 -3.30
C ASP A 55 -18.67 -8.54 -1.84
N ASP A 56 -17.49 -8.82 -1.28
CA ASP A 56 -17.29 -9.10 0.14
C ASP A 56 -16.19 -8.17 0.71
N PRO A 57 -16.56 -7.03 1.31
CA PRO A 57 -15.59 -6.07 1.84
C PRO A 57 -14.71 -6.63 2.95
N ALA A 58 -15.23 -7.55 3.76
CA ALA A 58 -14.48 -8.15 4.85
C ALA A 58 -13.42 -9.12 4.31
N ALA A 59 -13.77 -9.93 3.31
CA ALA A 59 -12.81 -10.79 2.63
C ALA A 59 -11.74 -9.97 1.89
N ALA A 60 -12.11 -8.89 1.20
CA ALA A 60 -11.16 -7.99 0.54
C ALA A 60 -10.19 -7.35 1.54
N ALA A 61 -10.68 -6.90 2.69
CA ALA A 61 -9.83 -6.35 3.76
C ALA A 61 -8.86 -7.39 4.33
N ARG A 62 -9.32 -8.63 4.55
CA ARG A 62 -8.46 -9.73 5.00
C ARG A 62 -7.38 -10.05 3.97
N ALA A 63 -7.75 -10.22 2.70
CA ALA A 63 -6.80 -10.48 1.62
C ALA A 63 -5.72 -9.38 1.52
N PHE A 64 -6.12 -8.11 1.63
CA PHE A 64 -5.18 -6.99 1.66
C PHE A 64 -4.23 -7.06 2.85
N LYS A 65 -4.73 -7.42 4.04
CA LYS A 65 -3.90 -7.55 5.24
C LYS A 65 -3.00 -8.79 5.22
N ASP A 66 -3.47 -9.89 4.66
CA ASP A 66 -2.70 -11.12 4.48
C ASP A 66 -1.54 -10.91 3.52
N GLU A 67 -1.75 -10.14 2.44
CA GLU A 67 -0.68 -9.78 1.51
C GLU A 67 0.38 -8.89 2.16
N ILE A 68 -0.02 -7.93 2.99
CA ILE A 68 0.92 -7.17 3.84
C ILE A 68 1.72 -8.13 4.73
N LYS A 69 1.07 -9.11 5.35
CA LYS A 69 1.75 -10.11 6.19
C LYS A 69 2.69 -11.01 5.36
N ARG A 70 2.35 -11.32 4.12
CA ARG A 70 3.21 -12.12 3.23
C ARG A 70 4.50 -11.39 2.86
N ILE A 71 4.43 -10.07 2.65
CA ILE A 71 5.58 -9.25 2.22
C ILE A 71 6.45 -8.79 3.41
N TRP A 72 5.84 -8.42 4.54
CA TRP A 72 6.55 -7.82 5.69
C TRP A 72 6.46 -8.61 7.01
N GLY A 73 5.75 -9.74 7.03
CA GLY A 73 5.50 -10.52 8.26
C GLY A 73 6.55 -11.57 8.59
#